data_AF-A0A059LP29-F1
#
_entry.id   AF-A0A059LP29-F1
#
_cell.length_a   1.000
_cell.length_b   1.000
_cell.length_c   1.000
_cell.angle_alpha   90.00
_cell.angle_beta   90.00
_cell.angle_gamma   90.00
#
_symmetry.space_group_name_H-M   'P 1'
#
loop_
_entity.id
_entity.type
_entity.pdbx_description
1 polymer ?
#
loop_
_entity_poly.entity_id
_entity_poly.type
_entity_poly.pdbx_seq_one_letter_code
_entity_poly.pdbx_strand_id
1 'polypeptide(L)'
;MGWSLGGPDALVGCIPGEGPHRARLQSLSAECHAKGEVLVCSLPAGDVVLVPRQPGTAERDGLCFVAYATNVKAVELCDSLRRGHRVAVVLDIDNTLIDAVPVTVGERDWHRLDWNECAVSTASGSVLHACWCKIPGHPDEAAPAAAWGSASDDASVQLPPRTKSCSLAGSSTSSDPTALCEASYLMHWSVGRADCTFLVRVRRGWAWFRSWLARHGDRFAPFVCSKGKQEYVQLLWHFLDPEGELLPRALWGSRLTSTFPDCVSQALPKTALTALGCAPVLNPHVATQLAAPLVAVDDSHEAYLPEYAMNVLFVEEYRPADDASCADSGSVLRQVAARLDRFWGVTCSEEGAGAWQAAQSFAAALLATVCRTPVESPDALVYLQLRCRRQGEALWHQFTVDDVFGGDVFISDRPELMLARGEDGREEEDALSDHAYHD
;
A
#
# COMPACT_ATOMS: atom_id res chain seq x y z
N MET A 1 27.18 -14.75 16.75
CA MET A 1 26.31 -15.43 15.77
C MET A 1 26.97 -15.28 14.41
N GLY A 2 27.34 -16.39 13.77
CA GLY A 2 27.99 -16.36 12.46
C GLY A 2 26.93 -16.16 11.38
N TRP A 3 27.07 -15.10 10.59
CA TRP A 3 26.18 -14.80 9.47
C TRP A 3 26.60 -15.65 8.27
N SER A 4 25.70 -16.52 7.81
CA SER A 4 25.86 -17.28 6.58
C SER A 4 25.20 -16.48 5.45
N LEU A 5 26.00 -15.94 4.52
CA LEU A 5 25.49 -15.26 3.33
C LEU A 5 24.84 -16.31 2.41
N GLY A 6 23.53 -16.18 2.18
CA GLY A 6 22.80 -17.01 1.23
C GLY A 6 23.41 -16.93 -0.17
N GLY A 7 23.56 -18.09 -0.81
CA GLY A 7 24.03 -18.19 -2.19
C GLY A 7 22.98 -17.71 -3.21
N PRO A 8 23.36 -17.61 -4.48
CA PRO A 8 22.46 -17.17 -5.55
C PRO A 8 21.34 -18.16 -5.88
N ASP A 9 20.22 -17.67 -6.42
CA ASP A 9 19.06 -18.50 -6.79
C ASP A 9 19.42 -19.50 -7.90
N ALA A 10 20.23 -19.09 -8.87
CA ALA A 10 20.76 -19.99 -9.88
C ALA A 10 22.05 -19.46 -10.50
N LEU A 11 22.76 -20.37 -11.19
CA LEU A 11 23.84 -20.02 -12.11
C LEU A 11 23.35 -20.27 -13.54
N VAL A 12 23.67 -19.35 -14.43
CA VAL A 12 23.27 -19.39 -15.84
C VAL A 12 24.48 -19.63 -16.71
N GLY A 13 24.40 -20.66 -17.55
CA GLY A 13 25.39 -20.97 -18.58
C GLY A 13 24.73 -21.74 -19.72
N CYS A 14 25.50 -22.01 -20.78
CA CYS A 14 25.01 -22.79 -21.91
C CYS A 14 25.16 -24.29 -21.68
N ILE A 15 24.24 -25.08 -22.26
CA ILE A 15 24.33 -26.54 -22.27
C ILE A 15 25.61 -26.96 -23.02
N PRO A 16 26.36 -27.96 -22.53
CA PRO A 16 27.51 -28.51 -23.24
C PRO A 16 27.14 -28.95 -24.66
N GLY A 17 27.92 -28.50 -25.66
CA GLY A 17 27.67 -28.79 -27.09
C GLY A 17 27.23 -27.57 -27.90
N GLU A 18 26.82 -26.48 -27.25
CA GLU A 18 26.37 -25.25 -27.93
C GLU A 18 27.45 -24.17 -28.02
N GLY A 19 28.52 -24.45 -28.77
CA GLY A 19 29.67 -23.55 -28.91
C GLY A 19 29.33 -22.10 -29.28
N PRO A 20 28.49 -21.84 -30.31
CA PRO A 20 28.12 -20.48 -30.70
C PRO A 20 27.34 -19.72 -29.63
N HIS A 21 26.39 -20.36 -28.95
CA HIS A 21 25.60 -19.73 -27.88
C HIS A 21 26.45 -19.45 -26.65
N ARG A 22 27.37 -20.37 -26.29
CA ARG A 22 28.32 -20.15 -25.20
C ARG A 22 29.20 -18.92 -25.46
N ALA A 23 29.76 -18.80 -26.67
CA ALA A 23 30.59 -17.66 -27.02
C ALA A 23 29.81 -16.33 -26.94
N ARG A 24 28.55 -16.33 -27.39
CA ARG A 24 27.67 -15.16 -27.30
C ARG A 24 27.34 -14.80 -25.85
N LEU A 25 27.00 -15.78 -25.01
CA LEU A 25 26.69 -15.56 -23.59
C LEU A 25 27.92 -15.09 -22.79
N GLN A 26 29.11 -15.61 -23.12
CA GLN A 26 30.38 -15.17 -22.53
C GLN A 26 30.72 -13.73 -22.96
N SER A 27 30.56 -13.40 -24.25
CA SER A 27 30.75 -12.03 -24.74
C SER A 27 29.81 -11.06 -24.05
N LEU A 28 28.53 -11.42 -23.91
CA LEU A 28 27.53 -10.59 -23.24
C LEU A 28 27.86 -10.40 -21.75
N SER A 29 28.27 -11.46 -21.06
CA SER A 29 28.70 -11.38 -19.65
C SER A 29 29.94 -10.52 -19.47
N ALA A 30 30.94 -10.66 -20.35
CA ALA A 30 32.16 -9.84 -20.32
C ALA A 30 31.87 -8.36 -20.60
N GLU A 31 30.96 -8.06 -21.53
CA GLU A 31 30.51 -6.69 -21.81
C GLU A 31 29.79 -6.09 -20.61
N CYS A 32 28.84 -6.82 -20.04
CA CYS A 32 28.15 -6.41 -18.82
C CYS A 32 29.15 -6.17 -17.69
N HIS A 33 30.09 -7.09 -17.47
CA HIS A 33 31.12 -6.94 -16.43
C HIS A 33 31.99 -5.69 -16.64
N ALA A 34 32.43 -5.43 -17.88
CA ALA A 34 33.29 -4.30 -18.20
C ALA A 34 32.60 -2.96 -18.00
N LYS A 35 31.29 -2.88 -18.23
CA LYS A 35 30.49 -1.68 -18.01
C LYS A 35 29.99 -1.52 -16.58
N GLY A 36 30.15 -2.56 -15.75
CA GLY A 36 29.45 -2.63 -14.48
C GLY A 36 27.95 -2.63 -14.72
N GLU A 37 27.48 -3.55 -15.58
CA GLU A 37 26.10 -3.78 -16.00
C GLU A 37 25.59 -5.19 -15.63
N VAL A 38 24.27 -5.38 -15.57
CA VAL A 38 23.50 -6.59 -15.28
C VAL A 38 22.36 -6.63 -16.29
N LEU A 39 21.89 -7.84 -16.60
CA LEU A 39 20.76 -8.00 -17.51
C LEU A 39 19.48 -8.22 -16.70
N VAL A 40 18.39 -7.64 -17.20
CA VAL A 40 17.04 -7.91 -16.69
C VAL A 40 16.30 -8.74 -17.73
N CYS A 41 15.78 -9.88 -17.31
CA CYS A 41 14.93 -10.74 -18.13
C CYS A 41 13.55 -10.83 -17.48
N SER A 42 12.53 -10.23 -18.12
CA SER A 42 11.14 -10.44 -17.73
C SER A 42 10.65 -11.76 -18.31
N LEU A 43 10.42 -12.75 -17.43
CA LEU A 43 9.86 -14.05 -17.79
C LEU A 43 8.37 -14.10 -17.40
N PRO A 44 7.56 -14.99 -18.00
CA PRO A 44 6.16 -15.17 -17.60
C PRO A 44 5.97 -15.49 -16.11
N ALA A 45 6.97 -16.12 -15.48
CA ALA A 45 6.94 -16.49 -14.07
C ALA A 45 7.50 -15.43 -13.11
N GLY A 46 8.11 -14.35 -13.63
CA GLY A 46 8.74 -13.30 -12.81
C GLY A 46 9.95 -12.67 -13.51
N ASP A 47 10.45 -11.57 -12.97
CA ASP A 47 11.68 -10.96 -13.48
C ASP A 47 12.90 -11.68 -12.90
N VAL A 48 13.97 -11.73 -13.68
CA VAL A 48 15.27 -12.27 -13.26
C VAL A 48 16.33 -11.23 -13.56
N VAL A 49 17.15 -10.93 -12.57
CA VAL A 49 18.39 -10.15 -12.77
C VAL A 49 19.57 -11.09 -12.90
N LEU A 50 20.33 -10.93 -13.98
CA LEU A 50 21.53 -11.70 -14.29
C LEU A 50 22.77 -10.85 -14.03
N VAL A 51 23.49 -11.18 -12.97
CA VAL A 51 24.75 -10.53 -12.59
C VAL A 51 25.92 -11.22 -13.27
N PRO A 52 26.75 -10.50 -14.06
CA PRO A 52 27.85 -11.13 -14.77
C PRO A 52 28.91 -11.63 -13.78
N ARG A 53 29.37 -12.86 -14.00
CA ARG A 53 30.50 -13.41 -13.22
C ARG A 53 31.80 -12.85 -13.76
N GLN A 54 32.84 -12.90 -12.92
CA GLN A 54 34.21 -12.56 -13.31
C GLN A 54 34.59 -13.32 -14.60
N PRO A 55 35.07 -12.65 -15.66
CA PRO A 55 35.31 -13.28 -16.97
C PRO A 55 36.16 -14.55 -16.88
N GLY A 56 37.27 -14.53 -16.15
CA GLY A 56 38.13 -15.71 -15.97
C GLY A 56 37.45 -16.88 -15.22
N THR A 57 36.46 -16.59 -14.38
CA THR A 57 35.65 -17.64 -13.71
C THR A 57 34.62 -18.22 -14.68
N ALA A 58 33.91 -17.35 -15.41
CA ALA A 58 32.90 -17.72 -16.40
C ALA A 58 33.48 -18.51 -17.59
N GLU A 59 34.70 -18.17 -18.03
CA GLU A 59 35.43 -18.92 -19.06
C GLU A 59 35.72 -20.35 -18.59
N ARG A 60 36.19 -20.50 -17.35
CA ARG A 60 36.62 -21.77 -16.77
C ARG A 60 35.48 -22.77 -16.61
N ASP A 61 34.35 -22.35 -16.06
CA ASP A 61 33.22 -23.25 -15.76
C ASP A 61 32.04 -23.15 -16.74
N GLY A 62 32.07 -22.18 -17.66
CA GLY A 62 31.00 -21.97 -18.65
C GLY A 62 29.74 -21.30 -18.10
N LEU A 63 29.74 -20.90 -16.83
CA LEU A 63 28.61 -20.23 -16.18
C LEU A 63 28.85 -18.72 -16.20
N CYS A 64 28.09 -18.02 -17.02
CA CYS A 64 28.33 -16.63 -17.37
C CYS A 64 27.68 -15.64 -16.40
N PHE A 65 26.55 -16.02 -15.79
CA PHE A 65 25.80 -15.14 -14.89
C PHE A 65 25.38 -15.85 -13.61
N VAL A 66 25.16 -15.03 -12.60
CA VAL A 66 24.42 -15.35 -11.38
C VAL A 66 23.01 -14.80 -11.53
N ALA A 67 21.99 -15.63 -11.38
CA ALA A 67 20.60 -15.21 -11.50
C ALA A 67 19.97 -14.99 -10.13
N TYR A 68 19.22 -13.90 -10.01
CA TYR A 68 18.36 -13.57 -8.88
C TYR A 68 16.93 -13.40 -9.37
N ALA A 69 15.99 -14.17 -8.82
CA ALA A 69 14.57 -13.95 -9.07
C ALA A 69 14.14 -12.69 -8.33
N THR A 70 13.71 -11.67 -9.06
CA THR A 70 13.34 -10.38 -8.48
C THR A 70 12.08 -9.81 -9.11
N ASN A 71 11.61 -8.70 -8.55
CA ASN A 71 10.57 -7.89 -9.15
C ASN A 71 11.22 -6.56 -9.56
N VAL A 72 11.39 -6.33 -10.86
CA VAL A 72 12.16 -5.16 -11.36
C VAL A 72 11.47 -3.86 -10.98
N LYS A 73 10.13 -3.84 -10.99
CA LYS A 73 9.36 -2.69 -10.50
C LYS A 73 9.65 -2.38 -9.03
N ALA A 74 9.76 -3.42 -8.19
CA ALA A 74 10.13 -3.24 -6.78
C ALA A 74 11.54 -2.66 -6.64
N VAL A 75 12.51 -3.14 -7.42
CA VAL A 75 13.87 -2.59 -7.43
C VAL A 75 13.88 -1.12 -7.86
N GLU A 76 13.19 -0.80 -8.96
CA GLU A 76 13.06 0.58 -9.48
C GLU A 76 12.39 1.50 -8.45
N LEU A 77 11.35 1.01 -7.77
CA LEU A 77 10.70 1.74 -6.69
C LEU A 77 11.66 1.98 -5.52
N CYS A 78 12.36 0.95 -5.05
CA CYS A 78 13.34 1.08 -3.95
C CYS A 78 14.37 2.18 -4.26
N ASP A 79 14.87 2.22 -5.49
CA ASP A 79 15.86 3.21 -5.90
C ASP A 79 15.28 4.61 -6.14
N SER A 80 14.04 4.71 -6.62
CA SER A 80 13.33 5.97 -6.65
C SER A 80 13.14 6.54 -5.23
N LEU A 81 12.72 5.71 -4.28
CA LEU A 81 12.58 6.09 -2.87
C LEU A 81 13.93 6.49 -2.29
N ARG A 82 15.00 5.75 -2.63
CA ARG A 82 16.38 6.05 -2.24
C ARG A 82 16.86 7.41 -2.68
N ARG A 83 16.79 7.71 -3.98
CA ARG A 83 17.25 8.99 -4.51
C ARG A 83 16.47 10.16 -3.90
N GLY A 84 15.21 9.92 -3.54
CA GLY A 84 14.35 10.91 -2.89
C GLY A 84 14.46 10.96 -1.37
N HIS A 85 15.17 10.04 -0.71
CA HIS A 85 15.13 9.86 0.75
C HIS A 85 13.69 9.74 1.28
N ARG A 86 12.86 8.95 0.59
CA ARG A 86 11.41 8.83 0.88
C ARG A 86 11.05 7.50 1.53
N VAL A 87 10.05 7.54 2.40
CA VAL A 87 9.31 6.38 2.93
C VAL A 87 8.10 6.13 2.04
N ALA A 88 7.86 4.88 1.65
CA ALA A 88 6.59 4.49 1.05
C ALA A 88 5.51 4.39 2.14
N VAL A 89 4.39 5.08 1.95
CA VAL A 89 3.25 5.07 2.87
C VAL A 89 2.07 4.42 2.17
N VAL A 90 1.68 3.22 2.60
CA VAL A 90 0.51 2.52 2.08
C VAL A 90 -0.67 2.83 2.99
N LEU A 91 -1.74 3.36 2.41
CA LEU A 91 -2.99 3.64 3.09
C LEU A 91 -4.01 2.56 2.73
N ASP A 92 -4.52 1.87 3.74
CA ASP A 92 -5.83 1.24 3.61
C ASP A 92 -6.94 2.31 3.60
N ILE A 93 -8.14 1.92 3.14
CA ILE A 93 -9.29 2.80 3.08
C ILE A 93 -10.40 2.34 4.04
N ASP A 94 -10.83 1.08 3.91
CA ASP A 94 -12.05 0.59 4.54
C ASP A 94 -11.85 0.39 6.02
N ASN A 95 -12.66 1.03 6.86
CA ASN A 95 -12.51 1.09 8.31
C ASN A 95 -11.18 1.69 8.81
N THR A 96 -10.23 2.01 7.93
CA THR A 96 -9.05 2.81 8.27
C THR A 96 -9.31 4.30 8.10
N LEU A 97 -9.84 4.72 6.94
CA LEU A 97 -10.09 6.11 6.56
C LEU A 97 -11.58 6.43 6.40
N ILE A 98 -12.41 5.44 6.12
CA ILE A 98 -13.84 5.62 5.88
C ILE A 98 -14.64 4.47 6.48
N ASP A 99 -15.91 4.73 6.72
CA ASP A 99 -16.95 3.72 6.93
C ASP A 99 -17.96 3.84 5.78
N ALA A 100 -18.38 2.70 5.23
CA ALA A 100 -19.29 2.66 4.09
C ALA A 100 -20.43 1.67 4.34
N VAL A 101 -21.66 2.19 4.33
CA VAL A 101 -22.86 1.40 4.58
C VAL A 101 -23.73 1.39 3.33
N PRO A 102 -24.20 0.23 2.85
CA PRO A 102 -25.12 0.17 1.71
C PRO A 102 -26.45 0.84 2.07
N VAL A 103 -26.98 1.64 1.15
CA VAL A 103 -28.24 2.38 1.34
C VAL A 103 -29.11 2.35 0.08
N THR A 104 -30.40 2.64 0.22
CA THR A 104 -31.31 2.83 -0.91
C THR A 104 -31.74 4.30 -0.98
N VAL A 105 -31.53 4.94 -2.12
CA VAL A 105 -31.99 6.31 -2.36
C VAL A 105 -33.27 6.24 -3.18
N GLY A 106 -34.35 6.83 -2.67
CA GLY A 106 -35.62 6.89 -3.41
C GLY A 106 -35.51 7.80 -4.63
N GLU A 107 -36.28 7.49 -5.69
CA GLU A 107 -36.29 8.24 -6.96
C GLU A 107 -36.54 9.76 -6.74
N ARG A 108 -37.40 10.10 -5.77
CA ARG A 108 -37.68 11.49 -5.41
C ARG A 108 -36.46 12.23 -4.86
N ASP A 109 -35.64 11.56 -4.06
CA ASP A 109 -34.47 12.16 -3.42
C ASP A 109 -33.27 12.15 -4.36
N TRP A 110 -33.21 11.18 -5.27
CA TRP A 110 -32.17 11.06 -6.29
C TRP A 110 -31.92 12.35 -7.05
N HIS A 111 -32.99 12.99 -7.54
CA HIS A 111 -32.92 14.24 -8.31
C HIS A 111 -32.61 15.48 -7.46
N ARG A 112 -32.59 15.35 -6.13
CA ARG A 112 -32.29 16.46 -5.20
C ARG A 112 -30.83 16.46 -4.77
N LEU A 113 -30.07 15.42 -5.12
CA LEU A 113 -28.65 15.28 -4.84
C LEU A 113 -27.83 15.92 -5.97
N ASP A 114 -26.76 16.61 -5.58
CA ASP A 114 -25.82 17.24 -6.51
C ASP A 114 -24.75 16.22 -6.92
N TRP A 115 -25.12 15.34 -7.85
CA TRP A 115 -24.26 14.25 -8.31
C TRP A 115 -23.09 14.77 -9.15
N ASN A 116 -21.88 14.39 -8.73
CA ASN A 116 -20.66 14.54 -9.49
C ASN A 116 -20.44 13.24 -10.27
N GLU A 117 -20.55 13.31 -11.59
CA GLU A 117 -20.30 12.16 -12.46
C GLU A 117 -18.80 11.90 -12.60
N CYS A 118 -18.42 10.63 -12.59
CA CYS A 118 -17.07 10.20 -12.86
C CYS A 118 -17.04 8.84 -13.58
N ALA A 119 -15.87 8.51 -14.12
CA ALA A 119 -15.62 7.21 -14.72
C ALA A 119 -14.62 6.46 -13.85
N VAL A 120 -14.92 5.21 -13.52
CA VAL A 120 -14.02 4.29 -12.82
C VAL A 120 -13.77 3.06 -13.69
N SER A 121 -12.81 2.22 -13.33
CA SER A 121 -12.41 1.06 -14.10
C SER A 121 -12.43 -0.20 -13.24
N THR A 122 -12.98 -1.28 -13.78
CA THR A 122 -12.92 -2.61 -13.15
C THR A 122 -11.51 -3.20 -13.26
N ALA A 123 -11.23 -4.26 -12.50
CA ALA A 123 -9.95 -4.98 -12.61
C ALA A 123 -9.72 -5.58 -14.00
N SER A 124 -10.79 -5.92 -14.71
CA SER A 124 -10.79 -6.35 -16.11
C SER A 124 -10.55 -5.21 -17.13
N GLY A 125 -10.47 -3.96 -16.69
CA GLY A 125 -10.23 -2.78 -17.53
C GLY A 125 -11.48 -2.19 -18.20
N SER A 126 -12.67 -2.68 -17.83
CA SER A 126 -13.93 -2.08 -18.31
C SER A 126 -14.17 -0.75 -17.60
N VAL A 127 -14.68 0.25 -18.35
CA VAL A 127 -15.03 1.55 -17.77
C VAL A 127 -16.48 1.52 -17.28
N LEU A 128 -16.70 1.95 -16.05
CA LEU A 128 -18.02 2.10 -15.43
C LEU A 128 -18.31 3.59 -15.21
N HIS A 129 -19.56 3.98 -15.47
CA HIS A 129 -20.07 5.28 -15.05
C HIS A 129 -20.48 5.19 -13.59
N ALA A 130 -19.98 6.13 -12.79
CA ALA A 130 -20.26 6.25 -11.38
C ALA A 130 -20.58 7.71 -11.05
N CYS A 131 -21.19 7.93 -9.90
CA CYS A 131 -21.40 9.26 -9.38
C CYS A 131 -21.22 9.28 -7.86
N TRP A 132 -20.93 10.47 -7.34
CA TRP A 132 -20.87 10.71 -5.91
C TRP A 132 -21.37 12.11 -5.59
N CYS A 133 -21.89 12.32 -4.38
CA CYS A 133 -22.29 13.64 -3.92
C CYS A 133 -21.96 13.81 -2.45
N LYS A 134 -21.50 15.01 -2.07
CA LYS A 134 -21.33 15.37 -0.65
C LYS A 134 -22.71 15.60 -0.03
N ILE A 135 -22.97 15.01 1.13
CA ILE A 135 -24.22 15.23 1.88
C ILE A 135 -24.02 16.47 2.76
N PRO A 136 -24.78 17.57 2.56
CA PRO A 136 -24.69 18.74 3.42
C PRO A 136 -25.23 18.43 4.82
N GLY A 137 -24.44 18.69 5.87
CA GLY A 137 -24.96 18.82 7.24
C GLY A 137 -25.06 17.56 8.10
N HIS A 138 -24.06 16.68 8.11
CA HIS A 138 -23.78 15.89 9.31
C HIS A 138 -23.35 16.87 10.44
N PRO A 139 -23.73 16.68 11.73
CA PRO A 139 -24.03 17.76 12.70
C PRO A 139 -22.96 18.81 13.07
N ASP A 140 -21.76 18.81 12.49
CA ASP A 140 -20.69 19.74 12.87
C ASP A 140 -20.61 21.03 12.02
N GLU A 141 -21.31 21.11 10.87
CA GLU A 141 -21.38 22.35 10.06
C GLU A 141 -22.76 23.01 10.17
N ALA A 142 -22.91 23.96 11.10
CA ALA A 142 -24.11 24.77 11.21
C ALA A 142 -24.13 25.92 10.17
N ALA A 143 -25.06 25.86 9.22
CA ALA A 143 -25.57 27.00 8.45
C ALA A 143 -27.10 26.83 8.15
N PRO A 144 -27.85 27.92 7.92
CA PRO A 144 -29.22 28.07 8.42
C PRO A 144 -30.29 27.33 7.62
N ALA A 145 -31.33 26.94 8.36
CA ALA A 145 -32.46 26.14 7.92
C ALA A 145 -33.32 26.80 6.84
N ALA A 146 -33.69 26.02 5.82
CA ALA A 146 -35.02 26.07 5.22
C ALA A 146 -35.44 24.71 4.63
N ALA A 147 -36.53 24.20 5.20
CA ALA A 147 -37.55 23.33 4.59
C ALA A 147 -37.21 21.88 4.22
N TRP A 148 -37.19 20.98 5.22
CA TRP A 148 -37.49 19.56 5.00
C TRP A 148 -38.39 19.04 6.13
N GLY A 149 -39.65 18.78 5.76
CA GLY A 149 -40.72 18.33 6.66
C GLY A 149 -40.71 16.82 6.86
N SER A 150 -41.28 16.40 7.99
CA SER A 150 -41.34 15.05 8.53
C SER A 150 -42.34 14.11 7.85
N ALA A 151 -42.03 12.80 7.96
CA ALA A 151 -42.88 11.60 7.96
C ALA A 151 -42.97 10.77 6.66
N SER A 152 -42.51 9.51 6.67
CA SER A 152 -43.33 8.32 7.01
C SER A 152 -42.48 7.03 7.03
N ASP A 153 -43.01 5.98 7.66
CA ASP A 153 -42.45 4.63 7.76
C ASP A 153 -42.43 3.91 6.40
N ASP A 154 -41.27 3.88 5.77
CA ASP A 154 -40.82 2.87 4.83
C ASP A 154 -39.29 2.99 4.81
N ALA A 155 -38.57 1.89 4.57
CA ALA A 155 -37.10 1.75 4.67
C ALA A 155 -36.29 2.56 3.62
N SER A 156 -36.72 3.79 3.36
CA SER A 156 -35.99 4.91 2.78
C SER A 156 -35.00 5.45 3.81
N VAL A 157 -33.87 5.99 3.33
CA VAL A 157 -32.87 6.67 4.17
C VAL A 157 -33.55 7.81 4.94
N GLN A 158 -33.90 7.55 6.21
CA GLN A 158 -34.18 8.62 7.15
C GLN A 158 -32.83 9.20 7.55
N LEU A 159 -32.49 10.35 6.97
CA LEU A 159 -31.33 11.14 7.38
C LEU A 159 -31.39 11.36 8.91
N PRO A 160 -30.26 11.23 9.64
CA PRO A 160 -30.28 11.24 11.09
C PRO A 160 -30.86 12.54 11.66
N PRO A 161 -31.63 12.48 12.76
CA PRO A 161 -32.17 13.67 13.40
C PRO A 161 -31.05 14.54 13.97
N ARG A 162 -31.16 15.85 13.76
CA ARG A 162 -30.20 16.88 14.22
C ARG A 162 -29.92 16.76 15.73
N THR A 163 -28.66 16.57 16.10
CA THR A 163 -28.18 16.73 17.49
C THR A 163 -27.67 18.16 17.73
N LYS A 164 -27.71 18.61 18.99
CA LYS A 164 -27.38 19.98 19.42
C LYS A 164 -25.87 20.22 19.40
N SER A 165 -25.48 21.42 18.94
CA SER A 165 -24.09 21.89 18.81
C SER A 165 -23.27 21.82 20.12
N CYS A 166 -22.05 21.28 20.03
CA CYS A 166 -21.01 21.41 21.06
C CYS A 166 -20.05 22.55 20.69
N SER A 167 -19.85 23.51 21.59
CA SER A 167 -18.85 24.58 21.44
C SER A 167 -17.51 24.13 22.06
N LEU A 168 -16.49 23.92 21.25
CA LEU A 168 -15.12 23.71 21.72
C LEU A 168 -14.35 25.06 21.70
N ALA A 169 -13.87 25.48 22.86
CA ALA A 169 -12.98 26.62 23.03
C ALA A 169 -11.59 26.13 23.44
N GLY A 170 -10.53 26.52 22.71
CA GLY A 170 -9.14 26.26 23.14
C GLY A 170 -8.03 26.40 22.07
N SER A 171 -7.37 27.55 22.08
CA SER A 171 -6.00 27.92 21.62
C SER A 171 -5.36 27.38 20.32
N SER A 172 -5.32 28.27 19.32
CA SER A 172 -4.24 28.61 18.37
C SER A 172 -3.09 27.61 18.08
N THR A 173 -3.05 27.09 16.86
CA THR A 173 -2.13 27.55 15.79
C THR A 173 -2.65 27.03 14.45
N SER A 174 -3.14 27.94 13.58
CA SER A 174 -3.44 27.70 12.16
C SER A 174 -4.18 26.39 11.83
N SER A 175 -5.41 26.24 12.33
CA SER A 175 -6.27 25.10 11.98
C SER A 175 -7.56 25.63 11.38
N ASP A 176 -7.74 25.45 10.08
CA ASP A 176 -9.07 25.50 9.48
C ASP A 176 -9.97 24.52 10.27
N PRO A 177 -10.98 25.00 11.02
CA PRO A 177 -11.82 24.15 11.86
C PRO A 177 -12.56 23.09 11.04
N THR A 178 -12.74 23.29 9.73
CA THR A 178 -13.35 22.32 8.83
C THR A 178 -12.46 21.10 8.56
N ALA A 179 -11.14 21.21 8.78
CA ALA A 179 -10.19 20.12 8.48
C ALA A 179 -10.29 18.92 9.46
N LEU A 180 -11.01 19.09 10.57
CA LEU A 180 -11.28 18.04 11.56
C LEU A 180 -12.73 17.53 11.53
N CYS A 181 -13.57 18.11 10.68
CA CYS A 181 -14.96 17.69 10.55
C CYS A 181 -15.05 16.35 9.83
N GLU A 182 -16.03 15.56 10.23
CA GLU A 182 -16.46 14.38 9.49
C GLU A 182 -17.17 14.82 8.22
N ALA A 183 -16.86 14.18 7.10
CA ALA A 183 -17.54 14.43 5.83
C ALA A 183 -18.34 13.19 5.43
N SER A 184 -19.60 13.38 5.01
CA SER A 184 -20.45 12.31 4.52
C SER A 184 -20.70 12.47 3.03
N TYR A 185 -20.68 11.35 2.32
CA TYR A 185 -20.90 11.27 0.88
C TYR A 185 -21.90 10.16 0.57
N LEU A 186 -22.65 10.32 -0.51
CA LEU A 186 -23.25 9.19 -1.21
C LEU A 186 -22.38 8.88 -2.41
N MET A 187 -22.22 7.59 -2.70
CA MET A 187 -21.63 7.14 -3.94
C MET A 187 -22.51 6.08 -4.58
N HIS A 188 -22.52 6.06 -5.91
CA HIS A 188 -23.33 5.15 -6.68
C HIS A 188 -22.64 4.71 -7.96
N TRP A 189 -22.85 3.45 -8.34
CA TRP A 189 -22.57 2.94 -9.67
C TRP A 189 -23.52 1.78 -9.98
N SER A 190 -23.66 1.47 -11.27
CA SER A 190 -24.44 0.32 -11.73
C SER A 190 -23.55 -0.68 -12.46
N VAL A 191 -23.68 -1.96 -12.13
CA VAL A 191 -23.05 -3.07 -12.85
C VAL A 191 -24.13 -4.00 -13.39
N GLY A 192 -24.38 -3.92 -14.70
CA GLY A 192 -25.43 -4.70 -15.36
C GLY A 192 -26.82 -4.26 -14.89
N ARG A 193 -27.44 -5.04 -13.98
CA ARG A 193 -28.76 -4.74 -13.37
C ARG A 193 -28.67 -4.47 -11.87
N ALA A 194 -27.47 -4.47 -11.31
CA ALA A 194 -27.25 -4.21 -9.88
C ALA A 194 -26.87 -2.75 -9.69
N ASP A 195 -27.67 -2.04 -8.90
CA ASP A 195 -27.37 -0.69 -8.44
C ASP A 195 -26.70 -0.78 -7.08
N CYS A 196 -25.53 -0.16 -6.97
CA CYS A 196 -24.69 -0.17 -5.79
C CYS A 196 -24.66 1.25 -5.24
N THR A 197 -25.34 1.51 -4.12
CA THR A 197 -25.36 2.83 -3.49
C THR A 197 -24.90 2.73 -2.04
N PHE A 198 -23.97 3.59 -1.64
CA PHE A 198 -23.37 3.59 -0.30
C PHE A 198 -23.40 4.98 0.31
N LEU A 199 -23.72 5.04 1.59
CA LEU A 199 -23.43 6.17 2.47
C LEU A 199 -22.02 5.98 3.00
N VAL A 200 -21.14 6.93 2.71
CA VAL A 200 -19.73 6.91 3.13
C VAL A 200 -19.49 8.01 4.13
N ARG A 201 -18.93 7.67 5.29
CA ARG A 201 -18.50 8.60 6.33
C ARG A 201 -16.98 8.61 6.33
N VAL A 202 -16.36 9.78 6.17
CA VAL A 202 -14.90 9.94 6.13
C VAL A 202 -14.37 10.25 7.52
N ARG A 203 -13.32 9.52 7.94
CA ARG A 203 -12.66 9.67 9.23
C ARG A 203 -12.25 11.10 9.49
N ARG A 204 -12.58 11.57 10.69
CA ARG A 204 -12.21 12.89 11.18
C ARG A 204 -10.69 13.08 11.13
N GLY A 205 -10.26 14.26 10.69
CA GLY A 205 -8.85 14.57 10.50
C GLY A 205 -8.25 14.07 9.19
N TRP A 206 -8.99 13.36 8.32
CA TRP A 206 -8.48 12.96 7.01
C TRP A 206 -8.05 14.16 6.17
N ALA A 207 -8.87 15.22 6.08
CA ALA A 207 -8.54 16.41 5.30
C ALA A 207 -7.23 17.09 5.78
N TRP A 208 -7.02 17.13 7.10
CA TRP A 208 -5.77 17.59 7.71
C TRP A 208 -4.60 16.66 7.36
N PHE A 209 -4.78 15.35 7.51
CA PHE A 209 -3.72 14.36 7.29
C PHE A 209 -3.30 14.29 5.83
N ARG A 210 -4.27 14.35 4.90
CA ARG A 210 -4.03 14.50 3.45
C ARG A 210 -3.19 15.73 3.15
N SER A 211 -3.61 16.90 3.66
CA SER A 211 -2.85 18.15 3.51
C SER A 211 -1.45 18.08 4.14
N TRP A 212 -1.29 17.34 5.24
CA TRP A 212 0.00 17.10 5.88
C TRP A 212 0.90 16.22 5.01
N LEU A 213 0.40 15.09 4.51
CA LEU A 213 1.13 14.20 3.59
C LEU A 213 1.55 14.94 2.31
N ALA A 214 0.66 15.73 1.72
CA ALA A 214 0.95 16.52 0.52
C ALA A 214 2.10 17.51 0.75
N ARG A 215 2.10 18.21 1.90
CA ARG A 215 3.19 19.13 2.28
C ARG A 215 4.52 18.44 2.56
N HIS A 216 4.50 17.15 2.91
CA HIS A 216 5.69 16.33 3.17
C HIS A 216 5.93 15.34 2.02
N GLY A 217 5.51 15.68 0.80
CA GLY A 217 5.70 14.85 -0.39
C GLY A 217 7.17 14.64 -0.78
N ASP A 218 8.10 15.43 -0.24
CA ASP A 218 9.54 15.20 -0.33
C ASP A 218 10.01 14.03 0.54
N ARG A 219 9.26 13.67 1.59
CA ARG A 219 9.59 12.60 2.56
C ARG A 219 8.74 11.35 2.40
N PHE A 220 7.49 11.49 1.97
CA PHE A 220 6.53 10.39 1.93
C PHE A 220 6.01 10.17 0.52
N ALA A 221 6.05 8.93 0.04
CA ALA A 221 5.46 8.51 -1.23
C ALA A 221 4.16 7.73 -0.95
N PRO A 222 2.98 8.32 -1.18
CA PRO A 222 1.72 7.67 -0.87
C PRO A 222 1.35 6.60 -1.91
N PHE A 223 0.76 5.53 -1.40
CA PHE A 223 0.16 4.40 -2.09
C PHE A 223 -1.17 4.06 -1.39
N VAL A 224 -2.06 3.40 -2.11
CA VAL A 224 -3.35 2.94 -1.61
C VAL A 224 -3.47 1.45 -1.87
N CYS A 225 -3.86 0.69 -0.85
CA CYS A 225 -4.11 -0.74 -0.98
C CYS A 225 -5.31 -1.13 -0.12
N SER A 226 -6.44 -1.45 -0.75
CA SER A 226 -7.68 -1.86 -0.07
C SER A 226 -8.12 -3.26 -0.53
N LYS A 227 -8.84 -3.96 0.36
CA LYS A 227 -9.53 -5.23 0.06
C LYS A 227 -10.86 -5.03 -0.69
N GLY A 228 -11.31 -3.79 -0.92
CA GLY A 228 -12.47 -3.45 -1.74
C GLY A 228 -12.24 -3.68 -3.24
N LYS A 229 -13.32 -3.74 -4.03
CA LYS A 229 -13.26 -3.86 -5.51
C LYS A 229 -12.61 -2.63 -6.16
N GLN A 230 -12.00 -2.79 -7.33
CA GLN A 230 -11.22 -1.70 -7.96
C GLN A 230 -12.06 -0.44 -8.22
N GLU A 231 -13.25 -0.59 -8.78
CA GLU A 231 -14.17 0.51 -9.05
C GLU A 231 -14.60 1.23 -7.77
N TYR A 232 -14.78 0.49 -6.68
CA TYR A 232 -15.11 1.01 -5.36
C TYR A 232 -13.95 1.84 -4.78
N VAL A 233 -12.72 1.29 -4.79
CA VAL A 233 -11.53 2.00 -4.31
C VAL A 233 -11.28 3.28 -5.11
N GLN A 234 -11.43 3.23 -6.44
CA GLN A 234 -11.30 4.40 -7.31
C GLN A 234 -12.36 5.47 -7.03
N LEU A 235 -13.61 5.05 -6.79
CA LEU A 235 -14.71 5.97 -6.48
C LEU A 235 -14.53 6.64 -5.12
N LEU A 236 -14.10 5.89 -4.09
CA LEU A 236 -13.74 6.46 -2.80
C LEU A 236 -12.60 7.49 -2.95
N TRP A 237 -11.58 7.15 -3.73
CA TRP A 237 -10.43 8.02 -3.90
C TRP A 237 -10.77 9.35 -4.59
N HIS A 238 -11.83 9.41 -5.41
CA HIS A 238 -12.28 10.64 -6.04
C HIS A 238 -12.65 11.76 -5.05
N PHE A 239 -13.19 11.43 -3.88
CA PHE A 239 -13.53 12.43 -2.87
C PHE A 239 -12.61 12.39 -1.64
N LEU A 240 -11.79 11.35 -1.48
CA LEU A 240 -10.71 11.34 -0.51
C LEU A 240 -9.54 12.22 -0.97
N ASP A 241 -9.24 12.30 -2.27
CA ASP A 241 -8.21 13.19 -2.84
C ASP A 241 -8.72 13.93 -4.09
N PRO A 242 -9.70 14.84 -3.94
CA PRO A 242 -10.40 15.44 -5.08
C PRO A 242 -9.50 16.25 -6.01
N GLU A 243 -8.48 16.89 -5.46
CA GLU A 243 -7.50 17.70 -6.20
C GLU A 243 -6.30 16.87 -6.70
N GLY A 244 -6.23 15.58 -6.36
CA GLY A 244 -5.10 14.71 -6.73
C GLY A 244 -3.78 15.14 -6.10
N GLU A 245 -3.80 15.73 -4.91
CA GLU A 245 -2.61 16.24 -4.21
C GLU A 245 -1.67 15.12 -3.76
N LEU A 246 -2.24 13.97 -3.36
CA LEU A 246 -1.48 12.80 -2.95
C LEU A 246 -1.20 11.88 -4.12
N LEU A 247 -2.26 11.55 -4.87
CA LEU A 247 -2.24 10.54 -5.92
C LEU A 247 -3.02 11.05 -7.14
N PRO A 248 -2.35 11.81 -8.02
CA PRO A 248 -2.91 12.20 -9.30
C PRO A 248 -3.42 10.99 -10.08
N ARG A 249 -4.51 11.17 -10.82
CA ARG A 249 -5.18 10.09 -11.57
C ARG A 249 -4.25 9.29 -12.50
N ALA A 250 -3.22 9.93 -13.05
CA ALA A 250 -2.22 9.28 -13.89
C ALA A 250 -1.39 8.20 -13.16
N LEU A 251 -1.34 8.24 -11.82
CA LEU A 251 -0.61 7.27 -10.99
C LEU A 251 -1.50 6.15 -10.45
N TRP A 252 -2.81 6.18 -10.65
CA TRP A 252 -3.72 5.19 -10.06
C TRP A 252 -3.37 3.77 -10.48
N GLY A 253 -3.04 3.54 -11.77
CA GLY A 253 -2.68 2.21 -12.26
C GLY A 253 -1.40 1.61 -11.66
N SER A 254 -0.57 2.41 -10.98
CA SER A 254 0.66 1.93 -10.34
C SER A 254 0.70 2.10 -8.83
N ARG A 255 -0.25 2.85 -8.24
CA ARG A 255 -0.23 3.18 -6.81
C ARG A 255 -1.57 3.06 -6.08
N LEU A 256 -2.65 2.72 -6.78
CA LEU A 256 -3.94 2.44 -6.20
C LEU A 256 -4.30 0.99 -6.51
N THR A 257 -4.12 0.12 -5.52
CA THR A 257 -4.30 -1.32 -5.64
C THR A 257 -5.58 -1.77 -4.93
N SER A 258 -6.38 -2.58 -5.61
CA SER A 258 -7.40 -3.42 -5.01
C SER A 258 -6.87 -4.85 -4.92
N THR A 259 -6.94 -5.49 -3.75
CA THR A 259 -6.60 -6.91 -3.62
C THR A 259 -7.77 -7.85 -3.91
N PHE A 260 -8.87 -7.34 -4.49
CA PHE A 260 -10.07 -8.10 -4.78
C PHE A 260 -10.38 -8.17 -6.29
N PRO A 261 -9.56 -8.88 -7.09
CA PRO A 261 -9.78 -8.97 -8.52
C PRO A 261 -11.13 -9.62 -8.88
N ASP A 262 -11.62 -9.36 -10.10
CA ASP A 262 -12.92 -9.84 -10.58
C ASP A 262 -13.03 -11.37 -10.63
N CYS A 263 -11.89 -12.07 -10.74
CA CYS A 263 -11.82 -13.52 -10.92
C CYS A 263 -11.79 -14.33 -9.62
N VAL A 264 -11.87 -13.69 -8.45
CA VAL A 264 -11.90 -14.38 -7.15
C VAL A 264 -13.15 -13.98 -6.37
N SER A 265 -13.60 -14.86 -5.48
CA SER A 265 -14.80 -14.65 -4.65
C SER A 265 -14.54 -13.84 -3.38
N GLN A 266 -13.27 -13.68 -3.01
CA GLN A 266 -12.85 -12.97 -1.80
C GLN A 266 -11.57 -12.16 -2.06
N ALA A 267 -11.38 -11.08 -1.30
CA ALA A 267 -10.15 -10.32 -1.34
C ALA A 267 -8.96 -11.20 -0.92
N LEU A 268 -7.84 -11.02 -1.60
CA LEU A 268 -6.59 -11.70 -1.27
C LEU A 268 -5.84 -10.92 -0.18
N PRO A 269 -4.99 -11.61 0.62
CA PRO A 269 -4.13 -10.94 1.58
C PRO A 269 -3.20 -9.93 0.91
N LYS A 270 -2.96 -8.82 1.59
CA LYS A 270 -2.02 -7.79 1.17
C LYS A 270 -0.59 -8.27 1.41
N THR A 271 0.31 -7.87 0.52
CA THR A 271 1.77 -8.02 0.67
C THR A 271 2.43 -6.67 0.39
N ALA A 272 3.67 -6.48 0.81
CA ALA A 272 4.41 -5.26 0.48
C ALA A 272 4.46 -5.00 -1.05
N LEU A 273 4.65 -6.06 -1.84
CA LEU A 273 4.75 -5.93 -3.31
C LEU A 273 3.41 -5.60 -3.98
N THR A 274 2.31 -6.18 -3.51
CA THR A 274 0.97 -5.87 -4.05
C THR A 274 0.52 -4.47 -3.63
N ALA A 275 0.75 -4.10 -2.36
CA ALA A 275 0.42 -2.79 -1.83
C ALA A 275 1.16 -1.63 -2.52
N LEU A 276 2.35 -1.89 -3.06
CA LEU A 276 3.15 -0.92 -3.80
C LEU A 276 2.96 -0.99 -5.33
N GLY A 277 2.02 -1.81 -5.82
CA GLY A 277 1.77 -1.97 -7.25
C GLY A 277 2.92 -2.63 -8.02
N CYS A 278 3.85 -3.28 -7.31
CA CYS A 278 5.01 -3.95 -7.88
C CYS A 278 4.64 -5.34 -8.40
N ALA A 279 3.72 -6.05 -7.74
CA ALA A 279 3.29 -7.39 -8.13
C ALA A 279 1.78 -7.46 -8.42
N PRO A 280 1.35 -8.29 -9.40
CA PRO A 280 -0.06 -8.63 -9.56
C PRO A 280 -0.62 -9.32 -8.32
N VAL A 281 -1.86 -9.03 -7.96
CA VAL A 281 -2.50 -9.62 -6.77
C VAL A 281 -2.62 -11.15 -6.85
N LEU A 282 -2.86 -11.70 -8.04
CA LEU A 282 -2.97 -13.15 -8.26
C LEU A 282 -1.62 -13.88 -8.24
N ASN A 283 -0.52 -13.14 -8.30
CA ASN A 283 0.83 -13.69 -8.22
C ASN A 283 1.68 -12.80 -7.30
N PRO A 284 1.35 -12.76 -5.99
CA PRO A 284 2.00 -11.84 -5.06
C PRO A 284 3.41 -12.32 -4.68
N HIS A 285 3.72 -13.59 -4.95
CA HIS A 285 4.95 -14.25 -4.55
C HIS A 285 6.00 -14.21 -5.67
N VAL A 286 6.79 -13.15 -5.64
CA VAL A 286 8.22 -13.35 -5.89
C VAL A 286 8.86 -13.37 -4.51
N ALA A 287 9.79 -14.28 -4.23
CA ALA A 287 10.55 -14.32 -2.97
C ALA A 287 11.50 -13.11 -2.82
N THR A 288 11.15 -11.98 -3.41
CA THR A 288 11.87 -10.72 -3.33
C THR A 288 11.40 -9.99 -2.09
N GLN A 289 12.23 -10.01 -1.05
CA GLN A 289 12.04 -9.08 0.06
C GLN A 289 12.23 -7.66 -0.46
N LEU A 290 11.24 -6.80 -0.20
CA LEU A 290 11.32 -5.38 -0.52
C LEU A 290 12.26 -4.70 0.49
N ALA A 291 13.44 -4.32 0.05
CA ALA A 291 14.39 -3.56 0.87
C ALA A 291 14.13 -2.04 0.74
N ALA A 292 12.96 -1.59 1.18
CA ALA A 292 12.59 -0.17 1.21
C ALA A 292 11.96 0.21 2.55
N PRO A 293 12.14 1.47 3.00
CA PRO A 293 11.38 1.99 4.13
C PRO A 293 9.90 2.08 3.74
N LEU A 294 9.10 1.24 4.39
CA LEU A 294 7.67 1.08 4.11
C LEU A 294 6.91 1.13 5.43
N VAL A 295 5.84 1.93 5.45
CA VAL A 295 4.83 1.91 6.51
C VAL A 295 3.47 1.73 5.87
N ALA A 296 2.76 0.67 6.25
CA ALA A 296 1.34 0.51 5.96
C ALA A 296 0.51 1.03 7.13
N VAL A 297 -0.59 1.72 6.86
CA VAL A 297 -1.57 2.16 7.87
C VAL A 297 -2.86 1.40 7.58
N ASP A 298 -3.27 0.56 8.52
CA ASP A 298 -4.36 -0.40 8.35
C ASP A 298 -5.00 -0.70 9.72
N ASP A 299 -6.30 -0.94 9.78
CA ASP A 299 -7.01 -1.32 11.01
C ASP A 299 -6.98 -2.83 11.27
N SER A 300 -6.70 -3.65 10.25
CA SER A 300 -6.86 -5.09 10.31
C SER A 300 -5.55 -5.87 10.39
N HIS A 301 -5.38 -6.63 11.47
CA HIS A 301 -4.27 -7.57 11.64
C HIS A 301 -4.27 -8.72 10.62
N GLU A 302 -5.43 -9.03 10.05
CA GLU A 302 -5.61 -10.09 9.04
C GLU A 302 -5.57 -9.53 7.60
N ALA A 303 -5.30 -8.23 7.42
CA ALA A 303 -5.18 -7.63 6.10
C ALA A 303 -3.97 -8.15 5.32
N TYR A 304 -2.84 -8.33 6.02
CA TYR A 304 -1.56 -8.70 5.45
C TYR A 304 -1.19 -10.16 5.72
N LEU A 305 -0.33 -10.74 4.89
CA LEU A 305 0.33 -11.99 5.29
C LEU A 305 1.21 -11.73 6.53
N PRO A 306 1.34 -12.69 7.48
CA PRO A 306 2.06 -12.50 8.74
C PRO A 306 3.49 -11.97 8.57
N GLU A 307 4.18 -12.38 7.50
CA GLU A 307 5.56 -11.96 7.21
C GLU A 307 5.69 -10.45 6.90
N TYR A 308 4.58 -9.76 6.62
CA TYR A 308 4.55 -8.32 6.35
C TYR A 308 3.93 -7.49 7.47
N ALA A 309 3.35 -8.13 8.51
CA ALA A 309 2.69 -7.44 9.62
C ALA A 309 3.65 -6.48 10.36
N MET A 310 4.94 -6.81 10.39
CA MET A 310 6.01 -5.95 10.97
C MET A 310 6.14 -4.57 10.30
N ASN A 311 5.56 -4.35 9.12
CA ASN A 311 5.56 -3.05 8.43
C ASN A 311 4.24 -2.27 8.58
N VAL A 312 3.32 -2.77 9.39
CA VAL A 312 1.99 -2.18 9.58
C VAL A 312 1.97 -1.38 10.87
N LEU A 313 1.52 -0.14 10.77
CA LEU A 313 1.09 0.70 11.87
C LEU A 313 -0.41 0.50 12.01
N PHE A 314 -0.80 -0.34 12.96
CA PHE A 314 -2.19 -0.65 13.20
C PHE A 314 -2.91 0.56 13.80
N VAL A 315 -4.10 0.85 13.28
CA VAL A 315 -4.93 1.93 13.80
C VAL A 315 -6.24 1.38 14.33
N GLU A 316 -6.83 2.06 15.30
CA GLU A 316 -8.17 1.75 15.75
C GLU A 316 -9.16 1.88 14.59
N GLU A 317 -9.95 0.82 14.42
CA GLU A 317 -11.03 0.73 13.44
C GLU A 317 -11.93 1.96 13.53
N TYR A 318 -12.11 2.62 12.40
CA TYR A 318 -12.96 3.77 12.28
C TYR A 318 -14.43 3.34 12.28
N ARG A 319 -15.04 3.45 13.46
CA ARG A 319 -16.48 3.27 13.65
C ARG A 319 -17.11 4.62 13.96
N PRO A 320 -17.74 5.27 12.98
CA PRO A 320 -18.34 6.57 13.23
C PRO A 320 -19.48 6.42 14.24
N ALA A 321 -19.32 7.06 15.40
CA ALA A 321 -20.35 7.10 16.42
C ALA A 321 -21.36 8.22 16.10
N ASP A 322 -22.64 7.96 16.35
CA ASP A 322 -23.67 9.00 16.33
C ASP A 322 -23.62 9.87 17.60
N ASP A 323 -22.98 9.36 18.67
CA ASP A 323 -22.73 10.08 19.91
C ASP A 323 -21.38 10.82 19.85
N ALA A 324 -21.44 12.14 19.94
CA ALA A 324 -20.27 13.02 19.93
C ALA A 324 -19.25 12.72 21.05
N SER A 325 -19.67 12.09 22.15
CA SER A 325 -18.76 11.70 23.25
C SER A 325 -17.93 10.44 22.94
N CYS A 326 -18.32 9.69 21.92
CA CYS A 326 -17.62 8.50 21.42
C CYS A 326 -17.04 8.69 20.02
N ALA A 327 -17.17 9.89 19.45
CA ALA A 327 -16.71 10.18 18.11
C ALA A 327 -15.19 10.36 18.06
N ASP A 328 -14.58 9.84 16.99
CA ASP A 328 -13.15 9.99 16.68
C ASP A 328 -12.74 11.47 16.80
N SER A 329 -11.71 11.79 17.58
CA SER A 329 -11.24 13.17 17.78
C SER A 329 -10.35 13.67 16.63
N GLY A 330 -10.15 12.85 15.61
CA GLY A 330 -9.12 12.95 14.58
C GLY A 330 -7.71 12.71 15.13
N SER A 331 -7.56 12.22 16.37
CA SER A 331 -6.23 12.05 16.98
C SER A 331 -5.46 10.91 16.34
N VAL A 332 -6.13 9.86 15.88
CA VAL A 332 -5.49 8.70 15.25
C VAL A 332 -4.62 9.13 14.08
N LEU A 333 -5.16 9.91 13.14
CA LEU A 333 -4.39 10.36 11.97
C LEU A 333 -3.29 11.37 12.33
N ARG A 334 -3.44 12.16 13.41
CA ARG A 334 -2.37 13.01 13.95
C ARG A 334 -1.22 12.18 14.55
N GLN A 335 -1.56 11.11 15.27
CA GLN A 335 -0.59 10.17 15.82
C GLN A 335 0.13 9.41 14.70
N VAL A 336 -0.59 8.99 13.65
CA VAL A 336 0.00 8.40 12.43
C VAL A 336 1.02 9.36 11.81
N ALA A 337 0.68 10.64 11.62
CA ALA A 337 1.63 11.63 11.09
C ALA A 337 2.90 11.75 11.95
N ALA A 338 2.75 11.82 13.28
CA ALA A 338 3.89 11.89 14.18
C ALA A 338 4.79 10.64 14.13
N ARG A 339 4.18 9.45 14.00
CA ARG A 339 4.91 8.17 13.84
C ARG A 339 5.63 8.13 12.50
N LEU A 340 4.99 8.58 11.41
CA LEU A 340 5.61 8.66 10.09
C LEU A 340 6.83 9.59 10.09
N ASP A 341 6.74 10.77 10.71
CA ASP A 341 7.88 11.69 10.86
C ASP A 341 9.04 11.04 11.64
N ARG A 342 8.73 10.35 12.75
CA ARG A 342 9.75 9.62 13.53
C ARG A 342 10.37 8.48 12.73
N PHE A 343 9.56 7.70 12.02
CA PHE A 343 10.03 6.61 11.16
C PHE A 343 10.94 7.13 10.05
N TRP A 344 10.56 8.22 9.39
CA TRP A 344 11.41 8.90 8.40
C TRP A 344 12.69 9.43 9.03
N GLY A 345 12.64 10.02 10.24
CA GLY A 345 13.83 10.49 10.95
C GLY A 345 14.83 9.37 11.26
N VAL A 346 14.35 8.21 11.71
CA VAL A 346 15.20 7.04 12.01
C VAL A 346 15.74 6.38 10.75
N THR A 347 14.91 6.28 9.71
CA THR A 347 15.27 5.54 8.50
C THR A 347 15.98 6.43 7.49
N CYS A 348 15.46 7.60 7.14
CA CYS A 348 15.85 8.35 5.94
C CYS A 348 16.70 9.61 6.19
N SER A 349 16.83 10.08 7.43
CA SER A 349 17.66 11.25 7.75
C SER A 349 19.16 10.97 7.58
N GLU A 350 20.00 12.02 7.59
CA GLU A 350 21.46 11.87 7.54
C GLU A 350 22.00 11.03 8.72
N GLU A 351 21.40 11.16 9.90
CA GLU A 351 21.75 10.37 11.09
C GLU A 351 21.27 8.90 10.98
N GLY A 352 20.17 8.67 10.26
CA GLY A 352 19.63 7.34 9.94
C GLY A 352 20.26 6.66 8.71
N ALA A 353 21.04 7.39 7.90
CA ALA A 353 21.51 6.92 6.59
C ALA A 353 22.43 5.68 6.63
N GLY A 354 23.09 5.41 7.78
CA GLY A 354 23.92 4.21 7.95
C GLY A 354 23.11 2.90 7.85
N ALA A 355 21.84 2.94 8.23
CA ALA A 355 20.90 1.84 8.13
C ALA A 355 20.53 1.53 6.66
N TRP A 356 20.44 2.56 5.83
CA TRP A 356 20.21 2.36 4.40
C TRP A 356 21.40 1.71 3.68
N GLN A 357 22.63 1.93 4.11
CA GLN A 357 23.83 1.69 3.31
C GLN A 357 23.99 0.24 2.81
N ALA A 358 23.52 -0.74 3.59
CA ALA A 358 23.57 -2.17 3.21
C ALA A 358 22.52 -2.54 2.14
N ALA A 359 21.26 -2.14 2.33
CA ALA A 359 20.20 -2.30 1.32
C ALA A 359 20.47 -1.46 0.05
N GLN A 360 21.04 -0.26 0.22
CA GLN A 360 21.44 0.67 -0.83
C GLN A 360 22.56 0.15 -1.70
N SER A 361 23.60 -0.45 -1.10
CA SER A 361 24.76 -0.90 -1.86
C SER A 361 24.36 -1.96 -2.89
N PHE A 362 23.38 -2.80 -2.58
CA PHE A 362 22.86 -3.77 -3.54
C PHE A 362 21.90 -3.15 -4.55
N ALA A 363 20.88 -2.38 -4.15
CA ALA A 363 19.93 -1.82 -5.11
C ALA A 363 20.61 -0.83 -6.08
N ALA A 364 21.52 0.00 -5.57
CA ALA A 364 22.35 0.87 -6.39
C ALA A 364 23.34 0.07 -7.24
N ALA A 365 23.94 -1.01 -6.73
CA ALA A 365 24.74 -1.90 -7.56
C ALA A 365 23.89 -2.56 -8.65
N LEU A 366 22.67 -3.02 -8.36
CA LEU A 366 21.76 -3.68 -9.29
C LEU A 366 21.26 -2.72 -10.38
N LEU A 367 21.00 -1.46 -10.07
CA LEU A 367 20.44 -0.49 -11.01
C LEU A 367 21.45 0.40 -11.72
N ALA A 368 22.59 0.71 -11.09
CA ALA A 368 23.75 1.25 -11.82
C ALA A 368 24.19 0.26 -12.91
N THR A 369 23.85 -1.01 -12.72
CA THR A 369 24.13 -2.07 -13.65
C THR A 369 22.97 -2.41 -14.61
N VAL A 370 21.69 -2.14 -14.31
CA VAL A 370 20.59 -2.55 -15.22
C VAL A 370 20.64 -1.77 -16.55
N CYS A 371 21.05 -2.44 -17.62
CA CYS A 371 20.77 -2.01 -18.99
C CYS A 371 19.65 -2.88 -19.58
N ARG A 372 18.50 -2.26 -19.90
CA ARG A 372 17.39 -2.91 -20.60
C ARG A 372 17.80 -3.18 -22.05
N THR A 373 18.42 -4.32 -22.30
CA THR A 373 18.62 -4.80 -23.68
C THR A 373 17.41 -5.65 -24.05
N PRO A 374 16.51 -5.18 -24.94
CA PRO A 374 15.37 -6.00 -25.35
C PRO A 374 15.89 -7.28 -25.99
N VAL A 375 15.47 -8.43 -25.45
CA VAL A 375 15.77 -9.72 -26.08
C VAL A 375 14.84 -9.85 -27.29
N GLU A 376 15.38 -9.60 -28.49
CA GLU A 376 14.61 -9.44 -29.73
C GLU A 376 13.89 -10.72 -30.21
N SER A 377 14.11 -11.88 -29.58
CA SER A 377 13.45 -13.14 -29.96
C SER A 377 13.24 -14.08 -28.75
N PRO A 378 12.06 -14.73 -28.63
CA PRO A 378 11.82 -15.81 -27.68
C PRO A 378 12.83 -16.96 -27.80
N ASP A 379 13.39 -17.21 -28.99
CA ASP A 379 14.37 -18.28 -29.23
C ASP A 379 15.72 -18.01 -28.53
N ALA A 380 16.03 -16.76 -28.20
CA ALA A 380 17.22 -16.41 -27.42
C ALA A 380 17.09 -16.79 -25.92
N LEU A 381 15.85 -17.03 -25.44
CA LEU A 381 15.54 -17.41 -24.06
C LEU A 381 15.36 -18.92 -23.87
N VAL A 382 15.21 -19.70 -24.94
CA VAL A 382 15.00 -21.17 -24.89
C VAL A 382 16.17 -21.93 -24.24
N TYR A 383 17.31 -21.26 -24.01
CA TYR A 383 18.55 -21.88 -23.55
C TYR A 383 18.98 -21.56 -22.10
N LEU A 384 18.13 -20.91 -21.31
CA LEU A 384 18.38 -20.68 -19.88
C LEU A 384 17.96 -21.90 -19.03
N GLN A 385 18.90 -22.80 -18.74
CA GLN A 385 18.71 -23.77 -17.65
C GLN A 385 19.05 -23.10 -16.31
N LEU A 386 18.02 -22.68 -15.57
CA LEU A 386 18.13 -22.29 -14.17
C LEU A 386 18.23 -23.56 -13.32
N ARG A 387 19.40 -23.86 -12.76
CA ARG A 387 19.51 -24.86 -11.68
C ARG A 387 19.41 -24.15 -10.34
N CYS A 388 18.22 -24.24 -9.74
CA CYS A 388 17.95 -23.64 -8.44
C CYS A 388 18.37 -24.59 -7.30
N ARG A 389 19.14 -24.10 -6.32
CA ARG A 389 19.54 -24.88 -5.14
C ARG A 389 19.16 -24.10 -3.87
N ARG A 390 18.01 -24.48 -3.29
CA ARG A 390 17.47 -24.09 -1.97
C ARG A 390 17.26 -22.59 -1.73
N GLN A 391 15.98 -22.20 -1.68
CA GLN A 391 15.48 -21.00 -1.01
C GLN A 391 15.60 -21.14 0.52
N GLY A 392 15.87 -20.02 1.18
CA GLY A 392 15.69 -19.88 2.62
C GLY A 392 16.89 -19.21 3.29
N GLU A 393 16.91 -17.88 3.27
CA GLU A 393 17.24 -17.00 4.41
C GLU A 393 17.46 -15.55 3.91
N ALA A 394 16.90 -14.60 4.66
CA ALA A 394 16.85 -13.17 4.36
C ALA A 394 18.26 -12.56 4.28
N LEU A 395 18.62 -12.00 3.12
CA LEU A 395 19.82 -11.17 2.95
C LEU A 395 19.55 -9.67 3.22
N TRP A 396 18.37 -9.34 3.74
CA TRP A 396 17.87 -7.97 3.80
C TRP A 396 17.43 -7.66 5.22
N HIS A 397 18.11 -6.70 5.85
CA HIS A 397 17.51 -6.01 7.00
C HIS A 397 16.50 -5.02 6.46
N GLN A 398 15.22 -5.38 6.53
CA GLN A 398 14.13 -4.43 6.37
C GLN A 398 14.01 -3.63 7.67
N PHE A 399 13.96 -2.30 7.61
CA PHE A 399 13.58 -1.50 8.77
C PHE A 399 12.08 -1.58 8.89
N THR A 400 11.63 -2.21 9.96
CA THR A 400 10.21 -2.46 10.15
C THR A 400 9.63 -1.47 11.15
N VAL A 401 8.31 -1.29 11.10
CA VAL A 401 7.59 -0.46 12.07
C VAL A 401 7.87 -1.00 13.48
N ASP A 402 7.88 -2.32 13.62
CA ASP A 402 8.23 -3.00 14.87
C ASP A 402 9.65 -2.67 15.36
N ASP A 403 10.67 -2.68 14.50
CA ASP A 403 12.05 -2.34 14.91
C ASP A 403 12.17 -0.89 15.43
N VAL A 404 11.42 0.04 14.83
CA VAL A 404 11.50 1.47 15.15
C VAL A 404 10.72 1.82 16.41
N PHE A 405 9.60 1.13 16.65
CA PHE A 405 8.68 1.43 17.75
C PHE A 405 8.71 0.40 18.89
N GLY A 406 9.41 -0.72 18.74
CA GLY A 406 9.59 -1.75 19.77
C GLY A 406 8.26 -2.39 20.20
N GLY A 407 7.43 -2.83 19.24
CA GLY A 407 6.11 -3.42 19.50
C GLY A 407 4.97 -2.41 19.70
N ASP A 408 5.25 -1.13 19.92
CA ASP A 408 4.23 -0.08 20.05
C ASP A 408 3.75 0.40 18.68
N VAL A 409 3.02 -0.48 17.99
CA VAL A 409 2.58 -0.33 16.61
C VAL A 409 1.09 -0.05 16.47
N PHE A 410 0.33 -0.05 17.56
CA PHE A 410 -1.11 0.22 17.56
C PHE A 410 -1.43 1.66 17.99
N ILE A 411 -2.33 2.33 17.27
CA ILE A 411 -2.77 3.71 17.54
C ILE A 411 -4.26 3.71 17.86
N SER A 412 -4.61 4.18 19.06
CA SER A 412 -5.99 4.40 19.49
C SER A 412 -6.33 5.89 19.57
N ASP A 413 -7.61 6.22 19.39
CA ASP A 413 -8.13 7.55 19.64
C ASP A 413 -8.18 7.92 21.13
N ARG A 414 -8.09 6.92 22.03
CA ARG A 414 -8.11 7.06 23.49
C ARG A 414 -6.80 6.59 24.11
N PRO A 415 -5.71 7.36 24.00
CA PRO A 415 -4.38 6.94 24.46
C PRO A 415 -4.35 6.60 25.96
N GLU A 416 -5.22 7.20 26.77
CA GLU A 416 -5.39 6.89 28.19
C GLU A 416 -5.80 5.43 28.48
N LEU A 417 -6.52 4.77 27.57
CA LEU A 417 -6.92 3.36 27.74
C LEU A 417 -5.76 2.39 27.47
N MET A 418 -4.77 2.79 26.67
CA MET A 418 -3.57 1.98 26.39
C MET A 418 -2.65 1.91 27.61
N LEU A 419 -2.50 3.03 28.34
CA LEU A 419 -1.70 3.06 29.57
C LEU A 419 -2.28 2.17 30.68
N ALA A 420 -3.61 1.98 30.70
CA ALA A 420 -4.27 1.09 31.65
C ALA A 420 -4.07 -0.41 31.33
N ARG A 421 -3.82 -0.77 30.06
CA ARG A 421 -3.58 -2.17 29.65
C ARG A 421 -2.12 -2.61 29.81
N GLY A 422 -1.18 -1.66 29.93
CA GLY A 422 0.25 -1.95 30.01
C GLY A 422 0.72 -2.65 31.29
N GLU A 423 -0.11 -2.73 32.33
CA GLU A 423 0.25 -3.42 33.59
C GLU A 423 -0.31 -4.86 33.70
N ASP A 424 -1.41 -5.19 33.01
CA ASP A 424 -2.06 -6.53 33.11
C ASP A 424 -2.12 -7.31 31.78
N GLY A 425 -1.94 -6.66 30.61
CA GLY A 425 -2.32 -7.22 29.31
C GLY A 425 -1.32 -8.17 28.62
N ARG A 426 -0.11 -8.36 29.16
CA ARG A 426 0.87 -9.29 28.55
C ARG A 426 0.54 -10.77 28.74
N GLU A 427 -0.39 -11.12 29.64
CA GLU A 427 -0.75 -12.53 29.88
C GLU A 427 -1.89 -13.04 28.98
N GLU A 428 -2.68 -12.16 28.35
CA GLU A 428 -3.84 -12.58 27.52
C GLU A 428 -3.50 -12.87 26.05
N GLU A 429 -2.46 -12.24 25.48
CA GLU A 429 -2.03 -12.52 24.09
C GLU A 429 -1.36 -13.90 23.95
N ASP A 430 -0.64 -14.38 24.98
CA ASP A 430 -0.06 -15.72 24.97
C ASP A 430 -1.14 -16.82 24.99
N ALA A 431 -2.29 -16.57 25.63
CA ALA A 431 -3.38 -17.54 25.75
C ALA A 431 -4.18 -17.76 24.44
N LEU A 432 -4.14 -16.83 23.50
CA LEU A 432 -4.80 -16.96 22.19
C LEU A 432 -3.92 -17.69 21.15
N SER A 433 -2.61 -17.82 21.40
CA SER A 433 -1.69 -18.52 20.50
C SER A 433 -1.72 -20.04 20.64
N ASP A 434 -2.14 -20.57 21.80
CA ASP A 434 -2.10 -22.01 22.12
C ASP A 434 -3.35 -22.81 21.70
N HIS A 435 -4.41 -22.15 21.21
CA HIS A 435 -5.67 -22.82 20.85
C HIS A 435 -5.90 -23.06 19.35
N ALA A 436 -4.93 -22.75 18.48
CA ALA A 436 -5.07 -22.89 17.04
C ALA A 436 -4.22 -24.02 16.43
N TYR A 437 -4.11 -25.18 17.07
CA TYR A 437 -3.61 -26.41 16.42
C TYR A 437 -4.21 -27.65 17.09
N HIS A 438 -5.51 -27.91 16.85
CA HIS A 438 -6.11 -29.25 16.82
C HIS A 438 -7.59 -29.11 16.40
N ASP A 439 -7.85 -29.10 15.09
CA ASP A 439 -8.87 -29.91 14.41
C ASP A 439 -8.81 -29.71 12.88
#